data_AF-A0A6J5VTG0-F1
#
_entry.id   AF-A0A6J5VTG0-F1
#
_cell.length_a   1.000
_cell.length_b   1.000
_cell.length_c   1.000
_cell.angle_alpha   90.00
_cell.angle_beta   90.00
_cell.angle_gamma   90.00
#
_symmetry.space_group_name_H-M   'P 1'
#
loop_
_entity.id
_entity.type
_entity.pdbx_description
1 polymer ?
#
loop_
_entity_poly.entity_id
_entity_poly.type
_entity_poly.pdbx_seq_one_letter_code
_entity_poly.pdbx_strand_id
1 'polypeptide(L)' 'MKGMNQDGPAECIVLAVSSCHLHLHPANIILTGGSTLFPRLADRLERELRPLVPDDYQVNITPQQE' A
#
# COMPACT_ATOMS: atom_id res chain seq x y z
N MET A 1 18.29 -12.08 17.15
CA MET A 1 17.62 -12.50 15.90
C MET A 1 17.80 -11.37 14.88
N LYS A 2 18.30 -11.71 13.67
CA LYS A 2 18.73 -10.75 12.65
C LYS A 2 17.61 -9.77 12.27
N GLY A 3 17.93 -8.48 12.26
CA GLY A 3 17.13 -7.48 11.56
C GLY A 3 17.07 -7.84 10.08
N MET A 4 15.86 -8.06 9.58
CA MET A 4 15.61 -8.27 8.16
C MET A 4 15.79 -6.91 7.47
N ASN A 5 16.77 -6.79 6.57
CA ASN A 5 16.93 -5.62 5.72
C ASN A 5 15.93 -5.71 4.56
N GLN A 6 14.65 -5.72 4.90
CA GLN A 6 13.56 -5.68 3.96
C GLN A 6 13.03 -4.25 3.91
N ASP A 7 12.82 -3.76 2.70
CA ASP A 7 12.12 -2.51 2.48
C ASP A 7 10.76 -2.57 3.20
N GLY A 8 10.36 -1.45 3.78
CA GLY A 8 9.12 -1.38 4.54
C GLY A 8 7.92 -1.77 3.67
N PRO A 9 6.81 -2.25 4.27
CA PRO A 9 5.61 -2.58 3.51
C PRO A 9 5.13 -1.42 2.63
N ALA A 10 5.25 -0.18 3.10
CA ALA A 10 4.94 1.02 2.29
C ALA A 10 5.84 1.16 1.06
N GLU A 11 7.14 0.93 1.20
CA GLU A 11 8.11 1.06 0.11
C GLU A 11 7.91 -0.03 -0.95
N CYS A 12 7.64 -1.27 -0.54
CA CYS A 12 7.25 -2.34 -1.45
C CYS A 12 5.98 -2.01 -2.25
N ILE A 13 5.00 -1.37 -1.60
CA ILE A 13 3.75 -0.98 -2.26
C ILE A 13 3.99 0.18 -3.23
N VAL A 14 4.82 1.16 -2.87
CA VAL A 14 5.21 2.25 -3.79
C VAL A 14 5.94 1.71 -5.00
N LEU A 15 6.86 0.75 -4.82
CA LEU A 15 7.54 0.09 -5.93
C LEU A 15 6.54 -0.67 -6.81
N ALA A 16 5.62 -1.43 -6.23
CA ALA A 16 4.58 -2.14 -6.98
C ALA A 16 3.68 -1.17 -7.76
N VAL A 17 3.32 -0.06 -7.13
CA VAL A 17 2.50 1.00 -7.70
C VAL A 17 3.24 1.74 -8.83
N SER A 18 4.52 2.09 -8.63
CA SER A 18 5.37 2.74 -9.64
C SER A 18 5.74 1.80 -10.80
N SER A 19 5.61 0.49 -10.60
CA SER A 19 5.79 -0.51 -11.65
C SER A 19 4.54 -0.63 -12.55
N CYS A 20 3.39 -0.12 -12.12
CA CYS A 20 2.21 -0.02 -12.97
C CYS A 20 2.35 1.14 -13.96
N HIS A 21 1.91 0.93 -15.21
CA HIS A 21 1.95 1.97 -16.24
C HIS A 21 1.06 3.16 -15.86
N LEU A 22 1.56 4.38 -16.07
CA LEU A 22 0.89 5.66 -15.74
C LEU A 22 -0.56 5.77 -16.25
N HIS A 23 -0.92 5.05 -17.31
CA HIS A 23 -2.26 5.08 -17.92
C HIS A 23 -3.26 4.08 -17.34
N LEU A 24 -2.87 3.22 -16.39
CA LEU A 24 -3.73 2.21 -15.78
C LEU A 24 -4.34 2.67 -14.43
N HIS A 25 -4.36 3.97 -14.15
CA HIS A 25 -4.91 4.51 -12.89
C HIS A 25 -6.44 4.45 -12.88
N PRO A 26 -7.05 3.88 -11.82
CA PRO A 26 -6.56 3.78 -10.43
C PRO A 26 -5.86 2.48 -10.00
N ALA A 27 -4.87 2.58 -9.10
CA ALA A 27 -4.26 1.43 -8.44
C ALA A 27 -5.15 0.95 -7.28
N ASN A 28 -5.71 -0.24 -7.43
CA ASN A 28 -6.53 -0.88 -6.40
C ASN A 28 -5.66 -1.83 -5.56
N ILE A 29 -5.42 -1.47 -4.31
CA ILE A 29 -4.66 -2.26 -3.34
C ILE A 29 -5.66 -3.05 -2.50
N ILE A 30 -5.61 -4.38 -2.60
CA ILE A 30 -6.44 -5.28 -1.79
C ILE A 30 -5.60 -5.81 -0.65
N LEU A 31 -5.96 -5.46 0.59
CA LEU A 31 -5.31 -5.99 1.77
C LEU A 31 -5.97 -7.33 2.11
N THR A 32 -5.20 -8.42 2.04
CA THR A 32 -5.67 -9.78 2.39
C THR A 32 -4.81 -10.43 3.47
N GLY A 33 -5.40 -11.36 4.22
CA GLY A 33 -4.73 -12.15 5.25
C GLY A 33 -4.95 -11.66 6.69
N GLY A 34 -4.56 -12.48 7.69
CA GLY A 34 -4.88 -12.23 9.10
C GLY A 34 -4.30 -10.93 9.68
N SER A 35 -3.16 -10.46 9.17
CA SER A 35 -2.56 -9.17 9.58
C SER A 35 -3.35 -7.95 9.08
N THR A 36 -4.27 -8.13 8.14
CA THR A 36 -5.10 -7.04 7.60
C THR A 36 -6.36 -6.80 8.42
N LEU A 37 -6.68 -7.71 9.35
CA LEU A 37 -7.73 -7.55 10.36
C LEU A 37 -7.37 -6.50 11.43
N PHE A 38 -6.13 -6.00 11.44
CA PHE A 38 -5.76 -4.92 12.35
C PHE A 38 -6.47 -3.62 11.96
N PRO A 39 -7.37 -3.09 12.82
CA PRO A 39 -8.06 -1.86 12.53
C PRO A 39 -7.03 -0.72 12.43
N ARG A 40 -7.15 0.09 11.37
CA ARG A 40 -6.26 1.19 10.97
C ARG A 40 -4.97 0.81 10.23
N LEU A 41 -4.83 -0.45 9.79
CA LEU A 41 -3.73 -0.77 8.87
C LEU A 41 -3.88 -0.01 7.55
N ALA A 42 -5.10 0.06 7.01
CA ALA A 42 -5.40 0.82 5.79
C ALA A 42 -5.07 2.32 5.95
N ASP A 43 -5.52 2.95 7.03
CA ASP A 43 -5.23 4.37 7.31
C ASP A 43 -3.74 4.65 7.47
N ARG A 44 -3.02 3.75 8.16
CA ARG A 44 -1.55 3.86 8.29
C ARG A 44 -0.87 3.74 6.94
N LEU A 45 -1.29 2.77 6.15
CA LEU A 45 -0.71 2.51 4.85
C LEU A 45 -0.96 3.69 3.89
N GLU A 46 -2.17 4.25 3.87
CA GLU A 46 -2.49 5.44 3.08
C GLU A 46 -1.61 6.63 3.48
N ARG A 47 -1.41 6.85 4.79
CA ARG A 47 -0.58 7.93 5.30
C ARG A 47 0.91 7.76 4.98
N GLU A 48 1.39 6.53 4.91
CA GLU A 48 2.75 6.20 4.49
C GLU A 48 2.92 6.31 2.97
N LEU A 49 1.87 5.99 2.19
CA LEU A 49 1.86 6.11 0.74
C LEU A 49 1.78 7.56 0.26
N ARG A 50 0.98 8.41 0.90
CA ARG A 50 0.75 9.80 0.46
C ARG A 50 2.02 10.63 0.19
N PRO A 51 3.08 10.59 1.02
CA PRO A 51 4.32 11.30 0.71
C PRO A 51 5.19 10.61 -0.37
N LEU A 52 4.90 9.35 -0.70
CA LEU A 52 5.70 8.54 -1.63
C LEU A 52 5.08 8.46 -3.04
N VAL A 53 3.78 8.69 -3.20
CA VAL A 53 3.09 8.75 -4.49
C VAL A 53 2.62 10.18 -4.82
N PRO A 54 2.58 10.58 -6.10
CA PRO A 54 2.06 11.90 -6.49
C PRO A 54 0.58 12.10 -6.08
N ASP A 55 0.17 13.33 -5.79
CA ASP A 55 -1.21 13.64 -5.37
C ASP A 55 -2.28 13.28 -6.43
N ASP A 56 -1.92 13.27 -7.73
CA ASP A 56 -2.76 12.84 -8.85
C ASP A 56 -3.03 11.33 -8.87
N TYR A 57 -2.33 10.57 -8.03
CA TYR A 57 -2.43 9.12 -8.00
C TYR A 57 -3.59 8.69 -7.09
N GLN A 58 -4.70 8.25 -7.69
CA GLN A 58 -5.82 7.70 -6.93
C GLN A 58 -5.48 6.29 -6.44
N VAL A 59 -5.19 6.19 -5.14
CA VAL A 59 -4.92 4.93 -4.44
C VAL A 59 -6.19 4.48 -3.73
N ASN A 60 -6.76 3.35 -4.15
CA ASN A 60 -7.92 2.76 -3.49
C ASN A 60 -7.44 1.58 -2.64
N ILE A 61 -7.54 1.69 -1.31
CA ILE A 61 -7.18 0.60 -0.39
C ILE A 61 -8.48 -0.07 0.08
N THR A 62 -8.71 -1.30 -0.36
CA THR A 62 -9.84 -2.11 0.08
C THR A 62 -9.36 -3.08 1.15
N PRO A 63 -9.70 -2.88 2.44
CA PRO A 63 -9.46 -3.88 3.46
C PRO A 63 -10.32 -5.12 3.20
N GLN A 64 -9.86 -6.30 3.60
CA GLN A 64 -10.68 -7.50 3.58
C GLN A 64 -11.92 -7.26 4.45
N GLN A 65 -13.09 -7.16 3.83
CA GLN A 65 -14.36 -7.14 4.55
C GLN A 65 -14.61 -8.55 5.10
N GLU A 66 -15.02 -8.60 6.37
CA GLU A 66 -15.36 -9.83 7.10
C GLU A 66 -16.55 -10.56 6.46
#